data_AF-A0A7X7E5F3-F1
#
_entry.id   AF-A0A7X7E5F3-F1
#
_cell.length_a   1.000
_cell.length_b   1.000
_cell.length_c   1.000
_cell.angle_alpha   90.00
_cell.angle_beta   90.00
_cell.angle_gamma   90.00
#
_symmetry.space_group_name_H-M   'P 1'
#
loop_
_entity.id
_entity.type
_entity.pdbx_description
1 polymer ?
#
loop_
_entity_poly.entity_id
_entity_poly.type
_entity_poly.pdbx_seq_one_letter_code
_entity_poly.pdbx_strand_id
1 'polypeptide(L)'
;MLINESGNYIFGLDGSEIVIGRDKECDISISGVGVSRKHLSIRLGPDSVQLIDLKSTFGVRVNNLPVNGFCRIEDNDQITVGVQSFKVGLTENNLTLIPLNKSNATGISVSVPKEIQIGRDPQNEIYLPHPLVSRVHATVHCDSRGHWNITDHRSANGTFVNGSSVSASPVHEDDIIQVGPYRLQIKGGKLVRCDDHNRIRLDVNDVSVVKKGQYLLDHINCNLPAGEFIAILGPSGAGKSTFVQALTGSLTLDSGEILVNGLPLSRFLHAFSSSIGYLTQDSLLFNELTVEEVFKEQCLLRLPSDSTPAERSARVQEVVELLELKDVMTTGVSRLSGGEARRVDLGIELLSSPGLLFLDEPLAGLDPGLVKRFMVLFRRIADQGHTLILITHTLEQLEFCDRVLFFNKGKIVF
;
A
#
# COMPACT_ATOMS: atom_id res chain seq x y z
N MET A 1 30.66 -15.40 -6.84
CA MET A 1 29.22 -15.35 -7.13
C MET A 1 28.95 -16.01 -8.47
N LEU A 2 28.05 -16.99 -8.51
CA LEU A 2 27.47 -17.49 -9.76
C LEU A 2 26.02 -17.00 -9.84
N ILE A 3 25.66 -16.39 -10.96
CA ILE A 3 24.26 -16.10 -11.30
C ILE A 3 23.83 -17.17 -12.30
N ASN A 4 22.85 -18.00 -11.94
CA ASN A 4 22.35 -19.03 -12.86
C ASN A 4 21.34 -18.44 -13.87
N GLU A 5 20.98 -19.20 -14.90
CA GLU A 5 20.02 -18.77 -15.95
C GLU A 5 18.64 -18.37 -15.39
N SER A 6 18.31 -18.78 -14.16
CA SER A 6 17.09 -18.42 -13.45
C SER A 6 17.18 -17.09 -12.68
N GLY A 7 18.36 -16.48 -12.58
CA GLY A 7 18.60 -15.23 -11.85
C GLY A 7 18.83 -15.40 -10.35
N ASN A 8 19.18 -16.60 -9.89
CA ASN A 8 19.51 -16.87 -8.48
C ASN A 8 20.97 -16.50 -8.20
N TYR A 9 21.25 -15.99 -7.01
CA TYR A 9 22.60 -15.68 -6.55
C TYR A 9 23.14 -16.83 -5.70
N ILE A 10 24.30 -17.40 -6.07
CA ILE A 10 24.91 -18.54 -5.38
C ILE A 10 26.30 -18.17 -4.85
N PHE A 11 26.54 -18.50 -3.57
CA PHE A 11 27.78 -18.26 -2.84
C PHE A 11 28.20 -19.50 -2.03
N GLY A 12 29.50 -19.75 -1.93
CA GLY A 12 30.05 -20.81 -1.08
C GLY A 12 30.16 -20.38 0.38
N LEU A 13 30.05 -21.33 1.31
CA LEU A 13 30.21 -21.09 2.76
C LEU A 13 31.69 -21.10 3.17
N ASP A 14 32.45 -20.12 2.69
CA ASP A 14 33.92 -20.05 2.81
C ASP A 14 34.43 -19.08 3.89
N GLY A 15 33.53 -18.54 4.72
CA GLY A 15 33.83 -17.53 5.72
C GLY A 15 33.86 -16.09 5.19
N SER A 16 33.62 -15.89 3.89
CA SER A 16 33.54 -14.56 3.30
C SER A 16 32.30 -13.79 3.77
N GLU A 17 32.31 -12.49 3.49
CA GLU A 17 31.22 -11.58 3.80
C GLU A 17 30.70 -11.02 2.49
N ILE A 18 29.40 -11.16 2.23
CA ILE A 18 28.74 -10.62 1.05
C ILE A 18 27.92 -9.40 1.44
N VAL A 19 28.04 -8.34 0.67
CA VAL A 19 27.25 -7.12 0.86
C VAL A 19 26.14 -7.09 -0.18
N ILE A 20 24.91 -6.86 0.29
CA ILE A 20 23.75 -6.62 -0.56
C ILE A 20 23.35 -5.16 -0.42
N GLY A 21 23.17 -4.48 -1.53
CA GLY A 21 22.79 -3.08 -1.55
C GLY A 21 22.59 -2.60 -2.98
N ARG A 22 22.26 -1.32 -3.14
CA ARG A 22 22.11 -0.73 -4.48
C ARG A 22 23.41 -0.26 -5.10
N ASP A 23 24.50 -0.19 -4.33
CA ASP A 23 25.80 0.23 -4.84
C ASP A 23 26.39 -0.85 -5.75
N LYS A 24 26.99 -0.46 -6.87
CA LYS A 24 27.54 -1.40 -7.87
C LYS A 24 28.76 -2.16 -7.34
N GLU A 25 29.36 -1.66 -6.27
CA GLU A 25 30.45 -2.31 -5.55
C GLU A 25 29.96 -3.42 -4.60
N CYS A 26 28.65 -3.57 -4.38
CA CYS A 26 28.09 -4.67 -3.59
C CYS A 26 28.18 -5.99 -4.35
N ASP A 27 28.41 -7.09 -3.62
CA ASP A 27 28.40 -8.44 -4.18
C ASP A 27 27.07 -8.76 -4.86
N ILE A 28 25.97 -8.32 -4.25
CA ILE A 28 24.64 -8.34 -4.87
C ILE A 28 24.13 -6.91 -4.98
N SER A 29 24.27 -6.36 -6.18
CA SER A 29 23.72 -5.05 -6.54
C SER A 29 22.24 -5.18 -6.90
N ILE A 30 21.34 -4.83 -5.99
CA ILE A 30 19.89 -4.83 -6.22
C ILE A 30 19.34 -3.40 -6.31
N SER A 31 18.59 -3.14 -7.39
CA SER A 31 17.93 -1.85 -7.59
C SER A 31 16.45 -1.97 -7.21
N GLY A 32 16.00 -1.22 -6.22
CA GLY A 32 14.67 -1.40 -5.67
C GLY A 32 14.28 -0.31 -4.68
N VAL A 33 12.97 -0.03 -4.63
CA VAL A 33 12.35 0.85 -3.65
C VAL A 33 12.79 0.42 -2.25
N GLY A 34 13.33 1.36 -1.49
CA GLY A 34 13.74 1.13 -0.12
C GLY A 34 15.12 0.48 0.07
N VAL A 35 15.94 0.32 -0.97
CA VAL A 35 17.27 -0.30 -0.85
C VAL A 35 18.38 0.75 -0.60
N SER A 36 19.10 0.68 0.52
CA SER A 36 20.29 1.52 0.81
C SER A 36 21.54 1.13 0.02
N ARG A 37 22.50 2.08 -0.13
CA ARG A 37 23.74 1.90 -0.92
C ARG A 37 24.46 0.61 -0.57
N LYS A 38 24.78 0.45 0.72
CA LYS A 38 25.08 -0.84 1.34
C LYS A 38 23.92 -1.08 2.31
N HIS A 39 23.08 -2.05 2.02
CA HIS A 39 21.85 -2.26 2.77
C HIS A 39 22.07 -3.24 3.90
N LEU A 40 22.68 -4.38 3.58
CA LEU A 40 22.95 -5.44 4.54
C LEU A 40 24.24 -6.16 4.17
N SER A 41 24.77 -6.88 5.14
CA SER A 41 25.86 -7.82 4.94
C SER A 41 25.43 -9.21 5.40
N ILE A 42 25.91 -10.25 4.73
CA ILE A 42 25.76 -11.66 5.13
C ILE A 42 27.15 -12.27 5.26
N ARG A 43 27.49 -12.71 6.47
CA ARG A 43 28.69 -13.50 6.75
C ARG A 43 28.42 -14.99 6.51
N LEU A 44 29.20 -15.58 5.62
CA LEU A 44 29.07 -16.96 5.15
C LEU A 44 29.95 -17.92 5.97
N GLY A 45 29.72 -17.98 7.28
CA GLY A 45 30.50 -18.86 8.16
C GLY A 45 30.25 -20.35 7.85
N PRO A 46 31.25 -21.23 8.08
CA PRO A 46 31.14 -22.66 7.81
C PRO A 46 30.05 -23.36 8.64
N ASP A 47 29.78 -22.86 9.86
CA ASP A 47 28.78 -23.43 10.78
C ASP A 47 27.48 -22.61 10.86
N SER A 48 27.51 -21.35 10.41
CA SER A 48 26.36 -20.45 10.49
C SER A 48 26.46 -19.31 9.48
N VAL A 49 25.33 -19.03 8.82
CA VAL A 49 25.14 -17.84 8.00
C VAL A 49 24.47 -16.76 8.84
N GLN A 50 25.09 -15.59 8.91
CA GLN A 50 24.61 -14.47 9.72
C GLN A 50 24.44 -13.23 8.87
N LEU A 51 23.31 -12.55 9.00
CA LEU A 51 23.00 -11.30 8.33
C LEU A 51 22.99 -10.13 9.31
N ILE A 52 23.40 -8.95 8.84
CA ILE A 52 23.36 -7.71 9.58
C ILE A 52 22.83 -6.57 8.70
N ASP A 53 21.92 -5.76 9.24
CA ASP A 53 21.51 -4.51 8.62
C ASP A 53 22.63 -3.46 8.75
N LEU A 54 23.03 -2.85 7.62
CA LEU A 54 24.09 -1.85 7.54
C LEU A 54 23.54 -0.43 7.76
N LYS A 55 22.62 -0.29 8.72
CA LYS A 55 21.86 0.94 9.00
C LYS A 55 21.12 1.43 7.76
N SER A 56 20.43 0.52 7.09
CA SER A 56 19.66 0.86 5.90
C SER A 56 18.49 1.79 6.23
N THR A 57 18.00 2.52 5.22
CA THR A 57 16.96 3.54 5.37
C THR A 57 15.58 2.92 5.66
N PHE A 58 15.39 1.64 5.30
CA PHE A 58 14.10 0.92 5.38
C PHE A 58 14.18 -0.38 6.19
N GLY A 59 15.34 -0.67 6.77
CA GLY A 59 15.62 -1.89 7.52
C GLY A 59 15.71 -3.14 6.65
N VAL A 60 16.39 -4.15 7.19
CA VAL A 60 16.38 -5.51 6.66
C VAL A 60 15.35 -6.33 7.42
N ARG A 61 14.67 -7.24 6.72
CA ARG A 61 13.79 -8.20 7.38
C ARG A 61 14.18 -9.63 7.03
N VAL A 62 14.07 -10.52 8.01
CA VAL A 62 14.15 -11.98 7.83
C VAL A 62 12.83 -12.56 8.32
N ASN A 63 12.12 -13.28 7.44
CA ASN A 63 10.76 -13.77 7.69
C ASN A 63 9.79 -12.67 8.14
N ASN A 64 9.89 -11.50 7.51
CA ASN A 64 9.17 -10.26 7.81
C ASN A 64 9.50 -9.61 9.17
N LEU A 65 10.39 -10.19 9.97
CA LEU A 65 10.83 -9.57 11.23
C LEU A 65 12.02 -8.64 10.97
N PRO A 66 12.02 -7.41 11.51
CA PRO A 66 13.14 -6.49 11.37
C PRO A 66 14.40 -7.03 12.06
N VAL A 67 15.54 -6.87 11.42
CA VAL A 67 16.82 -7.30 11.94
C VAL A 67 17.48 -6.21 12.77
N ASN A 68 17.68 -6.49 14.05
CA ASN A 68 18.42 -5.63 14.98
C ASN A 68 19.78 -6.27 15.31
N GLY A 69 20.83 -5.83 14.62
CA GLY A 69 22.17 -6.41 14.79
C GLY A 69 22.37 -7.68 13.95
N PHE A 70 23.00 -8.72 14.52
CA PHE A 70 23.24 -9.98 13.82
C PHE A 70 22.03 -10.91 13.92
N CYS A 71 21.56 -11.41 12.78
CA CYS A 71 20.48 -12.39 12.65
C CYS A 71 21.02 -13.64 11.97
N ARG A 72 20.83 -14.82 12.57
CA ARG A 72 21.15 -16.09 11.92
C ARG A 72 20.08 -16.40 10.87
N ILE A 73 20.50 -16.86 9.69
CA ILE A 73 19.60 -17.25 8.60
C ILE A 73 19.61 -18.77 8.46
N GLU A 74 18.43 -19.36 8.27
CA GLU A 74 18.19 -20.79 8.05
C GLU A 74 17.63 -21.08 6.64
N ASP A 75 17.63 -22.36 6.26
CA ASP A 75 17.08 -22.78 4.98
C ASP A 75 15.58 -22.45 4.88
N ASN A 76 15.15 -21.97 3.71
CA ASN A 76 13.80 -21.45 3.43
C ASN A 76 13.43 -20.11 4.06
N ASP A 77 14.32 -19.45 4.80
CA ASP A 77 14.07 -18.09 5.26
C ASP A 77 13.79 -17.12 4.10
N GLN A 78 13.01 -16.08 4.37
CA GLN A 78 12.74 -15.00 3.43
C GLN A 78 13.47 -13.74 3.88
N ILE A 79 14.46 -13.29 3.11
CA ILE A 79 15.14 -12.01 3.34
C ILE A 79 14.45 -10.94 2.52
N THR A 80 14.01 -9.85 3.15
CA THR A 80 13.43 -8.70 2.47
C THR A 80 14.34 -7.49 2.61
N VAL A 81 14.66 -6.88 1.48
CA VAL A 81 15.55 -5.73 1.32
C VAL A 81 14.81 -4.66 0.54
N GLY A 82 14.39 -3.59 1.22
CA GLY A 82 13.42 -2.64 0.65
C GLY A 82 12.10 -3.34 0.30
N VAL A 83 11.69 -3.30 -0.97
CA VAL A 83 10.49 -4.00 -1.49
C VAL A 83 10.80 -5.34 -2.17
N GLN A 84 12.07 -5.74 -2.23
CA GLN A 84 12.47 -7.00 -2.85
C GLN A 84 12.63 -8.07 -1.78
N SER A 85 12.10 -9.26 -2.04
CA SER A 85 12.29 -10.42 -1.18
C SER A 85 13.05 -11.51 -1.91
N PHE A 86 13.88 -12.22 -1.16
CA PHE A 86 14.66 -13.37 -1.58
C PHE A 86 14.30 -14.54 -0.70
N LYS A 87 14.03 -15.69 -1.30
CA LYS A 87 14.00 -16.96 -0.57
C LYS A 87 15.41 -17.50 -0.44
N VAL A 88 15.76 -17.91 0.77
CA VAL A 88 17.04 -18.52 1.11
C VAL A 88 16.96 -20.01 0.81
N GLY A 89 17.93 -20.52 0.07
CA GLY A 89 18.24 -21.93 -0.06
C GLY A 89 19.61 -22.19 0.54
N LEU A 90 19.68 -22.90 1.65
CA LEU A 90 20.92 -23.29 2.31
C LEU A 90 21.18 -24.79 2.12
N THR A 91 22.39 -25.10 1.67
CA THR A 91 22.91 -26.46 1.55
C THR A 91 24.21 -26.57 2.35
N GLU A 92 24.76 -27.78 2.51
CA GLU A 92 26.02 -28.00 3.24
C GLU A 92 27.17 -27.10 2.77
N ASN A 93 27.19 -26.71 1.49
CA ASN A 93 28.30 -25.98 0.89
C ASN A 93 27.96 -24.58 0.39
N ASN A 94 26.67 -24.26 0.21
CA ASN A 94 26.27 -23.04 -0.49
C ASN A 94 25.05 -22.35 0.13
N LEU A 95 25.08 -21.02 0.06
CA LEU A 95 23.93 -20.13 0.15
C LEU A 95 23.41 -19.81 -1.26
N THR A 96 22.11 -19.95 -1.47
CA THR A 96 21.38 -19.52 -2.67
C THR A 96 20.33 -18.49 -2.27
N LEU A 97 20.29 -17.34 -2.95
CA LEU A 97 19.23 -16.34 -2.81
C LEU A 97 18.39 -16.31 -4.09
N ILE A 98 17.11 -16.65 -3.94
CA ILE A 98 16.14 -16.79 -5.04
C ILE A 98 15.20 -15.57 -5.01
N PRO A 99 15.24 -14.66 -6.00
CA PRO A 99 14.36 -13.50 -6.03
C PRO A 99 12.88 -13.91 -6.13
N LEU A 100 12.03 -13.36 -5.25
CA LEU A 100 10.60 -13.70 -5.17
C LEU A 100 9.70 -12.78 -6.01
N ASN A 101 10.13 -11.55 -6.31
CA ASN A 101 9.36 -10.59 -7.12
C ASN A 101 10.24 -9.95 -8.19
N LYS A 102 9.93 -10.17 -9.48
CA LYS A 102 10.42 -9.32 -10.58
C LYS A 102 9.39 -8.21 -10.80
N SER A 103 9.58 -7.04 -10.20
CA SER A 103 8.80 -5.86 -10.57
C SER A 103 9.16 -5.47 -12.01
N ASN A 104 8.22 -5.63 -12.95
CA ASN A 104 8.39 -5.16 -14.32
C ASN A 104 8.30 -3.63 -14.33
N ALA A 105 9.45 -2.95 -14.22
CA ALA A 105 9.53 -1.51 -14.43
C ALA A 105 9.33 -1.22 -15.93
N THR A 106 8.17 -0.66 -16.29
CA THR A 106 7.97 -0.08 -17.61
C THR A 106 8.60 1.31 -17.61
N GLY A 107 9.81 1.41 -18.16
CA GLY A 107 10.58 2.65 -18.18
C GLY A 107 10.21 3.54 -19.36
N ILE A 108 10.05 4.84 -19.13
CA ILE A 108 10.11 5.85 -20.17
C ILE A 108 11.56 6.34 -20.22
N SER A 109 12.24 6.17 -21.36
CA SER A 109 13.60 6.68 -21.53
C SER A 109 13.56 8.14 -21.98
N VAL A 110 14.05 9.04 -21.14
CA VAL A 110 14.26 10.44 -21.53
C VAL A 110 15.76 10.67 -21.61
N SER A 111 16.25 10.97 -22.81
CA SER A 111 17.58 11.53 -23.06
C SER A 111 17.47 13.06 -23.00
N VAL A 112 18.51 13.74 -22.50
CA VAL A 112 18.69 15.22 -22.36
C VAL A 112 17.95 15.92 -21.18
N PRO A 113 18.47 17.07 -20.66
CA PRO A 113 17.86 17.82 -19.58
C PRO A 113 16.59 18.47 -20.12
N LYS A 114 15.46 17.85 -19.79
CA LYS A 114 14.14 18.30 -20.19
C LYS A 114 13.25 18.31 -18.96
N GLU A 115 12.42 19.32 -18.88
CA GLU A 115 11.31 19.39 -17.96
C GLU A 115 10.31 18.27 -18.29
N ILE A 116 9.99 17.41 -17.31
CA ILE A 116 9.06 16.29 -17.45
C ILE A 116 7.82 16.63 -16.63
N GLN A 117 6.70 16.85 -17.29
CA GLN A 117 5.44 17.11 -16.62
C GLN A 117 4.76 15.78 -16.24
N ILE A 118 4.18 15.75 -15.04
CA ILE A 118 3.52 14.59 -14.45
C ILE A 118 2.10 15.00 -14.09
N GLY A 119 1.10 14.20 -14.48
CA GLY A 119 -0.27 14.44 -14.08
C GLY A 119 -1.28 13.55 -14.79
N ARG A 120 -2.56 13.71 -14.45
CA ARG A 120 -3.66 12.95 -15.07
C ARG A 120 -4.11 13.47 -16.44
N ASP A 121 -3.57 14.59 -16.93
CA ASP A 121 -3.86 15.02 -18.30
C ASP A 121 -3.05 14.13 -19.27
N PRO A 122 -3.68 13.52 -20.30
CA PRO A 122 -2.96 12.73 -21.30
C PRO A 122 -1.87 13.49 -22.06
N GLN A 123 -1.86 14.83 -21.99
CA GLN A 123 -0.82 15.66 -22.61
C GLN A 123 0.49 15.73 -21.82
N ASN A 124 0.51 15.29 -20.55
CA ASN A 124 1.74 15.24 -19.77
C ASN A 124 2.70 14.16 -20.30
N GLU A 125 4.01 14.38 -20.18
CA GLU A 125 5.01 13.35 -20.53
C GLU A 125 4.84 12.08 -19.70
N ILE A 126 4.49 12.20 -18.41
CA ILE A 126 4.08 11.08 -17.57
C ILE A 126 2.60 11.21 -17.25
N TYR A 127 1.81 10.48 -18.03
CA TYR A 127 0.37 10.36 -17.85
C TYR A 127 0.02 9.37 -16.72
N LEU A 128 -0.64 9.88 -15.70
CA LEU A 128 -1.08 9.16 -14.50
C LEU A 128 -2.61 9.24 -14.35
N PRO A 129 -3.37 8.37 -15.03
CA PRO A 129 -4.84 8.41 -15.02
C PRO A 129 -5.40 7.94 -13.67
N HIS A 130 -5.54 8.85 -12.71
CA HIS A 130 -6.18 8.53 -11.43
C HIS A 130 -6.93 9.75 -10.88
N PRO A 131 -8.12 9.56 -10.29
CA PRO A 131 -8.92 10.65 -9.75
C PRO A 131 -8.17 11.51 -8.74
N LEU A 132 -7.28 10.95 -7.92
CA LEU A 132 -6.49 11.70 -6.93
C LEU A 132 -5.30 12.48 -7.50
N VAL A 133 -4.99 12.37 -8.79
CA VAL A 133 -3.86 13.07 -9.41
C VAL A 133 -4.39 14.32 -10.10
N SER A 134 -3.87 15.51 -9.79
CA SER A 134 -4.14 16.75 -10.54
C SER A 134 -3.77 16.63 -12.02
N ARG A 135 -4.47 17.38 -12.88
CA ARG A 135 -4.26 17.41 -14.34
C ARG A 135 -2.80 17.71 -14.67
N VAL A 136 -2.25 18.72 -14.01
CA VAL A 136 -0.82 19.00 -13.94
C VAL A 136 -0.43 18.94 -12.48
N HIS A 137 0.22 17.86 -12.07
CA HIS A 137 0.47 17.58 -10.66
C HIS A 137 1.84 18.06 -10.21
N ALA A 138 2.88 17.65 -10.94
CA ALA A 138 4.25 18.00 -10.63
C ALA A 138 5.08 18.08 -11.90
N THR A 139 6.22 18.74 -11.78
CA THR A 139 7.26 18.73 -12.80
C THR A 139 8.52 18.15 -12.19
N VAL A 140 9.21 17.30 -12.95
CA VAL A 140 10.57 16.86 -12.65
C VAL A 140 11.52 17.47 -13.67
N HIS A 141 12.56 18.16 -13.19
CA HIS A 141 13.61 18.77 -14.01
C HIS A 141 14.95 18.11 -13.71
N CYS A 142 15.69 17.74 -14.75
CA CYS A 142 17.08 17.29 -14.66
C CYS A 142 17.99 18.38 -15.23
N ASP A 143 18.96 18.86 -14.46
CA ASP A 143 19.93 19.86 -14.93
C ASP A 143 21.03 19.23 -15.83
N SER A 144 21.86 20.07 -16.45
CA SER A 144 22.97 19.62 -17.30
C SER A 144 24.08 18.86 -16.56
N ARG A 145 24.04 18.84 -15.22
CA ARG A 145 24.95 18.09 -14.34
C ARG A 145 24.34 16.76 -13.87
N GLY A 146 23.10 16.47 -14.26
CA GLY A 146 22.39 15.24 -13.88
C GLY A 146 21.68 15.33 -12.52
N HIS A 147 21.53 16.52 -11.94
CA HIS A 147 20.76 16.69 -10.71
C HIS A 147 19.28 16.82 -11.01
N TRP A 148 18.48 16.05 -10.30
CA TRP A 148 17.04 16.05 -10.45
C TRP A 148 16.38 16.87 -9.35
N ASN A 149 15.35 17.63 -9.72
CA ASN A 149 14.52 18.38 -8.79
C ASN A 149 13.06 18.18 -9.18
N ILE A 150 12.21 17.90 -8.20
CA ILE A 150 10.76 17.86 -8.38
C ILE A 150 10.13 19.12 -7.82
N THR A 151 9.10 19.62 -8.48
CA THR A 151 8.27 20.74 -8.05
C THR A 151 6.81 20.34 -8.13
N ASP A 152 6.08 20.46 -7.03
CA ASP A 152 4.63 20.29 -6.97
C ASP A 152 3.92 21.55 -7.46
N HIS A 153 2.90 21.40 -8.30
CA HIS A 153 2.13 22.51 -8.87
C HIS A 153 0.88 22.85 -8.05
N ARG A 154 1.01 22.82 -6.71
CA ARG A 154 -0.11 22.95 -5.76
C ARG A 154 -1.19 21.91 -6.05
N SER A 155 -0.74 20.68 -6.24
CA SER A 155 -1.64 19.57 -6.52
C SER A 155 -2.59 19.33 -5.34
N ALA A 156 -3.77 18.79 -5.62
CA ALA A 156 -4.82 18.65 -4.59
C ALA A 156 -4.43 17.68 -3.46
N ASN A 157 -3.65 16.64 -3.77
CA ASN A 157 -3.23 15.62 -2.81
C ASN A 157 -1.72 15.69 -2.48
N GLY A 158 -1.01 16.67 -3.04
CA GLY A 158 0.42 16.88 -2.81
C GLY A 158 1.33 15.87 -3.50
N THR A 159 2.58 16.29 -3.69
CA THR A 159 3.70 15.44 -4.08
C THR A 159 4.52 15.08 -2.85
N PHE A 160 4.98 13.84 -2.76
CA PHE A 160 5.81 13.37 -1.66
C PHE A 160 7.14 12.83 -2.15
N VAL A 161 8.21 13.11 -1.41
CA VAL A 161 9.53 12.49 -1.62
C VAL A 161 9.91 11.77 -0.33
N ASN A 162 10.07 10.45 -0.42
CA ASN A 162 10.38 9.57 0.71
C ASN A 162 9.44 9.74 1.92
N GLY A 163 8.15 9.97 1.65
CA GLY A 163 7.07 10.11 2.64
C GLY A 163 6.82 11.55 3.11
N SER A 164 7.72 12.48 2.83
CA SER A 164 7.57 13.90 3.19
C SER A 164 6.92 14.68 2.07
N SER A 165 5.91 15.50 2.39
CA SER A 165 5.29 16.40 1.41
C SER A 165 6.27 17.48 0.98
N VAL A 166 6.33 17.76 -0.31
CA VAL A 166 7.27 18.73 -0.89
C VAL A 166 6.57 19.69 -1.83
N SER A 167 6.92 20.98 -1.77
CA SER A 167 6.59 21.96 -2.81
C SER A 167 7.67 21.98 -3.90
N ALA A 168 8.94 21.88 -3.49
CA ALA A 168 10.06 21.57 -4.36
C ALA A 168 11.12 20.81 -3.56
N SER A 169 11.79 19.84 -4.18
CA SER A 169 12.86 19.08 -3.53
C SER A 169 13.84 18.50 -4.54
N PRO A 170 15.15 18.48 -4.24
CA PRO A 170 16.07 17.63 -4.99
C PRO A 170 15.63 16.17 -4.84
N VAL A 171 15.84 15.38 -5.90
CA VAL A 171 15.55 13.95 -5.95
C VAL A 171 16.81 13.24 -6.42
N HIS A 172 17.16 12.14 -5.77
CA HIS A 172 18.32 11.33 -6.09
C HIS A 172 17.87 9.98 -6.68
N GLU A 173 18.83 9.23 -7.23
CA GLU A 173 18.56 7.84 -7.59
C GLU A 173 18.03 7.08 -6.36
N ASP A 174 16.97 6.31 -6.58
CA ASP A 174 16.19 5.52 -5.60
C ASP A 174 15.29 6.29 -4.62
N ASP A 175 15.30 7.62 -4.61
CA ASP A 175 14.27 8.38 -3.91
C ASP A 175 12.89 8.02 -4.46
N ILE A 176 11.92 7.87 -3.56
CA ILE A 176 10.55 7.52 -3.90
C ILE A 176 9.78 8.82 -4.05
N ILE A 177 9.46 9.16 -5.30
CA ILE A 177 8.48 10.20 -5.60
C ILE A 177 7.11 9.54 -5.57
N GLN A 178 6.17 10.09 -4.80
CA GLN A 178 4.79 9.63 -4.77
C GLN A 178 3.85 10.74 -5.22
N VAL A 179 2.99 10.39 -6.18
CA VAL A 179 2.00 11.25 -6.83
C VAL A 179 0.67 10.51 -6.84
N GLY A 180 -0.24 10.87 -5.92
CA GLY A 180 -1.42 10.06 -5.62
C GLY A 180 -1.02 8.62 -5.27
N PRO A 181 -1.62 7.59 -5.90
CA PRO A 181 -1.24 6.20 -5.65
C PRO A 181 0.03 5.74 -6.38
N TYR A 182 0.56 6.57 -7.28
CA TYR A 182 1.68 6.16 -8.12
C TYR A 182 3.00 6.45 -7.43
N ARG A 183 3.92 5.49 -7.52
CA ARG A 183 5.31 5.65 -7.10
C ARG A 183 6.20 5.77 -8.33
N LEU A 184 7.09 6.74 -8.34
CA LEU A 184 8.07 7.01 -9.38
C LEU A 184 9.47 7.04 -8.75
N GLN A 185 10.49 6.70 -9.55
CA GLN A 185 11.89 6.71 -9.12
C GLN A 185 12.79 7.11 -10.27
N ILE A 186 13.96 7.66 -9.95
CA ILE A 186 15.02 7.83 -10.94
C ILE A 186 15.88 6.56 -10.94
N LYS A 187 15.97 5.90 -12.10
CA LYS A 187 16.82 4.72 -12.33
C LYS A 187 17.63 4.88 -13.61
N GLY A 188 18.96 4.83 -13.49
CA GLY A 188 19.86 4.93 -14.64
C GLY A 188 19.66 6.24 -15.41
N GLY A 189 19.50 7.34 -14.67
CA GLY A 189 19.21 8.67 -15.24
C GLY A 189 17.86 8.79 -15.95
N LYS A 190 16.89 7.93 -15.65
CA LYS A 190 15.52 7.99 -16.22
C LYS A 190 14.49 7.98 -15.10
N LEU A 191 13.43 8.77 -15.25
CA LEU A 191 12.27 8.70 -14.37
C LEU A 191 11.41 7.50 -14.79
N VAL A 192 11.25 6.53 -13.88
CA VAL A 192 10.51 5.29 -14.11
C VAL A 192 9.36 5.17 -13.11
N ARG A 193 8.23 4.64 -13.56
CA ARG A 193 7.12 4.30 -12.68
C ARG A 193 7.37 2.93 -12.02
N CYS A 194 7.17 2.86 -10.71
CA CYS A 194 7.07 1.60 -10.00
C CYS A 194 5.64 1.09 -10.20
N ASP A 195 5.50 -0.09 -10.81
CA ASP A 195 4.19 -0.63 -11.13
C ASP A 195 3.63 -1.44 -9.96
N ASP A 196 2.79 -0.79 -9.16
CA ASP A 196 2.03 -1.43 -8.08
C ASP A 196 0.55 -1.62 -8.45
N HIS A 197 0.14 -1.25 -9.67
CA HIS A 197 -1.26 -1.23 -10.12
C HIS A 197 -2.26 -0.59 -9.14
N ASN A 198 -1.82 0.38 -8.32
CA ASN A 198 -2.63 0.99 -7.24
C ASN A 198 -3.15 -0.03 -6.18
N ARG A 199 -2.53 -1.19 -6.07
CA ARG A 199 -2.90 -2.18 -5.06
C ARG A 199 -2.13 -1.94 -3.78
N ILE A 200 -2.80 -2.12 -2.64
CA ILE A 200 -2.21 -1.87 -1.32
C ILE A 200 -2.09 -3.17 -0.54
N ARG A 201 -0.85 -3.57 -0.26
CA ARG A 201 -0.51 -4.62 0.69
C ARG A 201 -0.10 -3.99 2.01
N LEU A 202 -0.50 -4.61 3.12
CA LEU A 202 -0.03 -4.28 4.46
C LEU A 202 0.74 -5.45 5.07
N ASP A 203 1.91 -5.17 5.63
CA ASP A 203 2.68 -6.12 6.42
C ASP A 203 2.78 -5.59 7.86
N VAL A 204 2.32 -6.38 8.83
CA VAL A 204 2.29 -6.05 10.25
C VAL A 204 3.31 -6.92 10.96
N ASN A 205 4.31 -6.29 11.56
CA ASN A 205 5.46 -6.97 12.16
C ASN A 205 5.58 -6.61 13.64
N ASP A 206 5.36 -7.59 14.50
CA ASP A 206 5.50 -7.53 15.95
C ASP A 206 4.80 -6.34 16.63
N VAL A 207 3.61 -5.99 16.15
CA VAL A 207 2.90 -4.79 16.59
C VAL A 207 2.27 -4.99 17.97
N SER A 208 2.62 -4.10 18.90
CA SER A 208 1.98 -4.03 20.22
C SER A 208 1.48 -2.63 20.53
N VAL A 209 0.37 -2.60 21.27
CA VAL A 209 -0.26 -1.38 21.78
C VAL A 209 -0.71 -1.65 23.21
N VAL A 210 -0.19 -0.86 24.15
CA VAL A 210 -0.42 -1.01 25.58
C VAL A 210 -1.13 0.23 26.12
N LYS A 211 -2.29 0.02 26.74
CA LYS A 211 -3.05 1.10 27.38
C LYS A 211 -3.32 0.74 28.83
N LYS A 212 -2.89 1.61 29.76
CA LYS A 212 -3.05 1.41 31.21
C LYS A 212 -2.52 0.04 31.70
N GLY A 213 -1.40 -0.41 31.13
CA GLY A 213 -0.75 -1.68 31.50
C GLY A 213 -1.42 -2.93 30.91
N GLN A 214 -2.40 -2.80 30.01
CA GLN A 214 -3.01 -3.91 29.29
C GLN A 214 -2.67 -3.84 27.81
N TYR A 215 -2.28 -4.98 27.23
CA TYR A 215 -2.10 -5.10 25.79
C TYR A 215 -3.46 -5.07 25.11
N LEU A 216 -3.67 -4.04 24.29
CA LEU A 216 -4.78 -3.96 23.35
C LEU A 216 -4.44 -4.70 22.05
N LEU A 217 -3.17 -4.66 21.66
CA LEU A 217 -2.54 -5.52 20.65
C LEU A 217 -1.27 -6.10 21.28
N ASP A 218 -1.09 -7.41 21.17
CA ASP A 218 -0.02 -8.18 21.78
C ASP A 218 0.75 -8.92 20.68
N HIS A 219 1.88 -8.35 20.26
CA HIS A 219 2.84 -8.93 19.30
C HIS A 219 2.17 -9.47 18.02
N ILE A 220 1.34 -8.64 17.39
CA ILE A 220 0.60 -9.01 16.18
C ILE A 220 1.55 -9.12 14.99
N ASN A 221 1.48 -10.26 14.30
CA ASN A 221 2.20 -10.54 13.08
C ASN A 221 1.23 -11.05 12.02
N CYS A 222 1.08 -10.32 10.91
CA CYS A 222 0.25 -10.76 9.79
C CYS A 222 0.58 -10.02 8.49
N ASN A 223 0.17 -10.63 7.38
CA ASN A 223 0.22 -10.04 6.04
C ASN A 223 -1.21 -9.90 5.52
N LEU A 224 -1.52 -8.73 4.97
CA LEU A 224 -2.74 -8.41 4.25
C LEU A 224 -2.38 -8.15 2.77
N PRO A 225 -2.49 -9.17 1.90
CA PRO A 225 -2.04 -9.05 0.53
C PRO A 225 -2.85 -8.05 -0.30
N ALA A 226 -2.19 -7.52 -1.33
CA ALA A 226 -2.79 -6.57 -2.26
C ALA A 226 -3.92 -7.21 -3.10
N GLY A 227 -5.08 -6.54 -3.16
CA GLY A 227 -6.24 -6.99 -3.94
C GLY A 227 -7.02 -8.16 -3.32
N GLU A 228 -6.70 -8.56 -2.09
CA GLU A 228 -7.46 -9.59 -1.38
C GLU A 228 -8.63 -8.98 -0.59
N PHE A 229 -9.67 -9.78 -0.42
CA PHE A 229 -10.79 -9.51 0.48
C PHE A 229 -10.56 -10.24 1.81
N ILE A 230 -10.18 -9.49 2.84
CA ILE A 230 -9.84 -10.02 4.16
C ILE A 230 -10.93 -9.70 5.18
N ALA A 231 -11.37 -10.70 5.95
CA ALA A 231 -12.22 -10.50 7.12
C ALA A 231 -11.41 -10.48 8.42
N ILE A 232 -11.73 -9.55 9.31
CA ILE A 232 -11.22 -9.46 10.68
C ILE A 232 -12.38 -9.73 11.63
N LEU A 233 -12.26 -10.82 12.38
CA LEU A 233 -13.29 -11.37 13.25
C LEU A 233 -12.87 -11.37 14.70
N GLY A 234 -13.83 -11.54 15.61
CA GLY A 234 -13.58 -11.71 17.03
C GLY A 234 -14.64 -11.04 17.90
N PRO A 235 -14.73 -11.39 19.19
CA PRO A 235 -15.69 -10.78 20.09
C PRO A 235 -15.44 -9.27 20.28
N SER A 236 -16.41 -8.57 20.85
CA SER A 236 -16.21 -7.18 21.26
C SER A 236 -15.06 -7.08 22.27
N GLY A 237 -14.24 -6.04 22.16
CA GLY A 237 -13.03 -5.87 22.97
C GLY A 237 -11.84 -6.78 22.60
N ALA A 238 -11.92 -7.57 21.52
CA ALA A 238 -10.82 -8.45 21.11
C ALA A 238 -9.58 -7.73 20.54
N GLY A 239 -9.65 -6.41 20.30
CA GLY A 239 -8.56 -5.61 19.72
C GLY A 239 -8.77 -5.20 18.26
N LYS A 240 -9.88 -5.60 17.60
CA LYS A 240 -10.16 -5.32 16.17
C LYS A 240 -10.08 -3.83 15.82
N SER A 241 -10.83 -2.98 16.51
CA SER A 241 -10.83 -1.53 16.22
C SER A 241 -9.48 -0.89 16.52
N THR A 242 -8.76 -1.35 17.56
CA THR A 242 -7.39 -0.88 17.84
C THR A 242 -6.43 -1.29 16.73
N PHE A 243 -6.57 -2.50 16.20
CA PHE A 243 -5.79 -2.98 15.07
C PHE A 243 -6.05 -2.15 13.81
N VAL A 244 -7.31 -1.87 13.50
CA VAL A 244 -7.68 -0.98 12.38
C VAL A 244 -7.08 0.41 12.57
N GLN A 245 -7.19 1.00 13.76
CA GLN A 245 -6.57 2.31 14.06
C GLN A 245 -5.04 2.30 13.89
N ALA A 246 -4.39 1.18 14.18
CA ALA A 246 -2.97 0.99 13.90
C ALA A 246 -2.70 0.94 12.40
N LEU A 247 -3.50 0.18 11.63
CA LEU A 247 -3.37 0.07 10.17
C LEU A 247 -3.66 1.37 9.42
N THR A 248 -4.54 2.23 9.95
CA THR A 248 -4.83 3.57 9.39
C THR A 248 -3.85 4.63 9.87
N GLY A 249 -2.91 4.29 10.75
CA GLY A 249 -1.97 5.25 11.37
C GLY A 249 -2.63 6.25 12.31
N SER A 250 -3.89 6.03 12.73
CA SER A 250 -4.63 6.87 13.68
C SER A 250 -4.22 6.62 15.13
N LEU A 251 -3.41 5.60 15.39
CA LEU A 251 -2.89 5.26 16.69
C LEU A 251 -1.38 5.01 16.62
N THR A 252 -0.64 5.50 17.61
CA THR A 252 0.80 5.26 17.76
C THR A 252 1.05 3.87 18.36
N LEU A 253 2.00 3.14 17.77
CA LEU A 253 2.39 1.81 18.25
C LEU A 253 3.38 1.94 19.42
N ASP A 254 3.32 1.03 20.39
CA ASP A 254 4.33 0.93 21.45
C ASP A 254 5.53 0.09 21.01
N SER A 255 5.29 -0.92 20.16
CA SER A 255 6.34 -1.71 19.51
C SER A 255 5.90 -2.19 18.12
N GLY A 256 6.87 -2.66 17.33
CA GLY A 256 6.65 -3.19 15.99
C GLY A 256 6.51 -2.10 14.92
N GLU A 257 6.17 -2.53 13.72
CA GLU A 257 5.98 -1.65 12.57
C GLU A 257 4.91 -2.18 11.62
N ILE A 258 4.33 -1.26 10.85
CA ILE A 258 3.40 -1.57 9.77
C ILE A 258 4.01 -1.03 8.48
N LEU A 259 4.02 -1.85 7.43
CA LEU A 259 4.50 -1.48 6.12
C LEU A 259 3.34 -1.43 5.14
N VAL A 260 3.35 -0.43 4.26
CA VAL A 260 2.46 -0.32 3.11
C VAL A 260 3.31 -0.51 1.86
N ASN A 261 3.04 -1.59 1.11
CA ASN A 261 3.83 -1.94 -0.08
C ASN A 261 5.36 -1.90 0.18
N GLY A 262 5.78 -2.44 1.34
CA GLY A 262 7.16 -2.46 1.82
C GLY A 262 7.71 -1.16 2.40
N LEU A 263 6.90 -0.09 2.50
CA LEU A 263 7.30 1.21 3.05
C LEU A 263 6.72 1.42 4.45
N PRO A 264 7.49 1.92 5.43
CA PRO A 264 6.98 2.18 6.77
C PRO A 264 5.80 3.14 6.77
N LEU A 265 4.63 2.67 7.26
CA LEU A 265 3.40 3.45 7.35
C LEU A 265 3.63 4.73 8.16
N SER A 266 4.34 4.65 9.28
CA SER A 266 4.63 5.79 10.15
C SER A 266 5.33 6.95 9.43
N ARG A 267 6.15 6.65 8.42
CA ARG A 267 6.86 7.66 7.63
C ARG A 267 6.09 8.11 6.39
N PHE A 268 5.31 7.22 5.79
CA PHE A 268 4.61 7.47 4.53
C PHE A 268 3.10 7.71 4.71
N LEU A 269 2.62 7.86 5.94
CA LEU A 269 1.20 7.96 6.28
C LEU A 269 0.46 9.00 5.41
N HIS A 270 1.00 10.22 5.31
CA HIS A 270 0.38 11.29 4.53
C HIS A 270 0.32 10.99 3.02
N ALA A 271 1.31 10.28 2.50
CA ALA A 271 1.35 9.90 1.10
C ALA A 271 0.32 8.81 0.78
N PHE A 272 0.01 7.94 1.75
CA PHE A 272 -0.95 6.84 1.61
C PHE A 272 -2.36 7.18 2.06
N SER A 273 -2.56 8.16 2.94
CA SER A 273 -3.87 8.43 3.55
C SER A 273 -4.95 8.76 2.53
N SER A 274 -4.60 9.43 1.42
CA SER A 274 -5.55 9.71 0.33
C SER A 274 -6.02 8.45 -0.40
N SER A 275 -5.27 7.35 -0.32
CA SER A 275 -5.56 6.07 -0.97
C SER A 275 -6.30 5.09 -0.05
N ILE A 276 -6.66 5.51 1.17
CA ILE A 276 -7.42 4.71 2.13
C ILE A 276 -8.86 5.24 2.18
N GLY A 277 -9.83 4.36 1.95
CA GLY A 277 -11.24 4.60 2.21
C GLY A 277 -11.68 3.94 3.51
N TYR A 278 -12.65 4.53 4.19
CA TYR A 278 -13.20 3.98 5.43
C TYR A 278 -14.72 4.08 5.44
N LEU A 279 -15.40 2.95 5.41
CA LEU A 279 -16.85 2.85 5.53
C LEU A 279 -17.21 2.51 6.99
N THR A 280 -17.83 3.46 7.68
CA THR A 280 -18.27 3.29 9.07
C THR A 280 -19.62 2.58 9.18
N GLN A 281 -19.93 2.05 10.37
CA GLN A 281 -21.23 1.47 10.66
C GLN A 281 -22.36 2.50 10.50
N ASP A 282 -22.19 3.71 11.03
CA ASP A 282 -23.17 4.79 10.91
C ASP A 282 -23.03 5.52 9.57
N SER A 283 -24.18 5.80 8.93
CA SER A 283 -24.25 6.59 7.71
C SER A 283 -24.25 8.09 8.05
N LEU A 284 -23.48 8.87 7.31
CA LEU A 284 -23.35 10.32 7.49
C LEU A 284 -24.04 11.11 6.36
N LEU A 285 -25.00 10.50 5.66
CA LEU A 285 -25.68 11.12 4.53
C LEU A 285 -26.61 12.25 4.98
N PHE A 286 -26.63 13.34 4.20
CA PHE A 286 -27.57 14.45 4.41
C PHE A 286 -28.95 14.08 3.86
N ASN A 287 -29.93 13.99 4.76
CA ASN A 287 -31.26 13.47 4.47
C ASN A 287 -32.09 14.34 3.51
N GLU A 288 -31.72 15.61 3.39
CA GLU A 288 -32.38 16.63 2.58
C GLU A 288 -31.97 16.57 1.10
N LEU A 289 -30.84 15.95 0.78
CA LEU A 289 -30.30 15.88 -0.57
C LEU A 289 -30.82 14.65 -1.31
N THR A 290 -30.85 14.74 -2.64
CA THR A 290 -30.94 13.58 -3.53
C THR A 290 -29.60 12.86 -3.62
N VAL A 291 -29.63 11.58 -4.02
CA VAL A 291 -28.40 10.79 -4.23
C VAL A 291 -27.47 11.46 -5.26
N GLU A 292 -28.01 12.03 -6.33
CA GLU A 292 -27.26 12.80 -7.32
C GLU A 292 -26.55 14.02 -6.71
N GLU A 293 -27.27 14.81 -5.90
CA GLU A 293 -26.70 15.97 -5.22
C GLU A 293 -25.61 15.56 -4.24
N VAL A 294 -25.82 14.47 -3.48
CA VAL A 294 -24.79 13.91 -2.59
C VAL A 294 -23.51 13.58 -3.36
N PHE A 295 -23.60 12.82 -4.46
CA PHE A 295 -22.41 12.49 -5.25
C PHE A 295 -21.73 13.72 -5.83
N LYS A 296 -22.50 14.69 -6.31
CA LYS A 296 -21.97 15.94 -6.87
C LYS A 296 -21.19 16.73 -5.82
N GLU A 297 -21.75 16.91 -4.62
CA GLU A 297 -21.07 17.61 -3.52
C GLU A 297 -19.84 16.83 -3.04
N GLN A 298 -19.93 15.52 -2.89
CA GLN A 298 -18.80 14.68 -2.47
C GLN A 298 -17.66 14.69 -3.51
N CYS A 299 -17.97 14.77 -4.81
CA CYS A 299 -16.96 14.96 -5.84
C CYS A 299 -16.18 16.29 -5.69
N LEU A 300 -16.83 17.37 -5.23
CA LEU A 300 -16.15 18.65 -4.99
C LEU A 300 -15.16 18.57 -3.82
N LEU A 301 -15.46 17.74 -2.83
CA LEU A 301 -14.64 17.57 -1.62
C LEU A 301 -13.51 16.56 -1.82
N ARG A 302 -13.75 15.49 -2.57
CA ARG A 302 -12.85 14.33 -2.67
C ARG A 302 -11.98 14.32 -3.91
N LEU A 303 -12.44 14.94 -5.00
CA LEU A 303 -11.67 15.00 -6.25
C LEU A 303 -10.89 16.31 -6.33
N PRO A 304 -9.74 16.34 -7.02
CA PRO A 304 -8.97 17.55 -7.24
C PRO A 304 -9.83 18.69 -7.78
N SER A 305 -9.55 19.91 -7.31
CA SER A 305 -10.29 21.12 -7.67
C SER A 305 -10.27 21.40 -9.18
N ASP A 306 -9.23 20.96 -9.87
CA ASP A 306 -9.07 21.02 -11.33
C ASP A 306 -9.83 19.93 -12.10
N SER A 307 -10.66 19.11 -11.42
CA SER A 307 -11.54 18.14 -12.09
C SER A 307 -12.65 18.85 -12.84
N THR A 308 -12.72 18.61 -14.13
CA THR A 308 -13.77 19.14 -14.99
C THR A 308 -15.14 18.53 -14.63
N PRO A 309 -16.25 19.21 -14.95
CA PRO A 309 -17.57 18.64 -14.78
C PRO A 309 -17.74 17.28 -15.48
N ALA A 310 -17.16 17.11 -16.67
CA ALA A 310 -17.20 15.86 -17.41
C ALA A 310 -16.46 14.72 -16.70
N GLU A 311 -15.25 14.97 -16.17
CA GLU A 311 -14.51 13.96 -15.38
C GLU A 311 -15.26 13.56 -14.11
N ARG A 312 -15.87 14.54 -13.41
CA ARG A 312 -16.69 14.26 -12.23
C ARG A 312 -17.91 13.42 -12.59
N SER A 313 -18.66 13.80 -13.62
CA SER A 313 -19.82 13.02 -14.10
C SER A 313 -19.45 11.60 -14.52
N ALA A 314 -18.34 11.42 -15.24
CA ALA A 314 -17.84 10.10 -15.62
C ALA A 314 -17.51 9.25 -14.39
N ARG A 315 -16.83 9.83 -13.39
CA ARG A 315 -16.52 9.12 -12.14
C ARG A 315 -17.76 8.70 -11.36
N VAL A 316 -18.74 9.60 -11.25
CA VAL A 316 -20.04 9.28 -10.62
C VAL A 316 -20.73 8.15 -11.37
N GLN A 317 -20.75 8.20 -12.71
CA GLN A 317 -21.38 7.17 -13.52
C GLN A 317 -20.75 5.78 -13.33
N GLU A 318 -19.41 5.70 -13.27
CA GLU A 318 -18.68 4.46 -12.97
C GLU A 318 -19.10 3.87 -11.61
N VAL A 319 -19.17 4.71 -10.58
CA VAL A 319 -19.57 4.31 -9.23
C VAL A 319 -21.04 3.88 -9.18
N VAL A 320 -21.92 4.63 -9.82
CA VAL A 320 -23.36 4.33 -9.90
C VAL A 320 -23.63 3.02 -10.63
N GLU A 321 -22.85 2.72 -11.66
CA GLU A 321 -22.92 1.45 -12.38
C GLU A 321 -22.40 0.28 -11.53
N LEU A 322 -21.25 0.44 -10.89
CA LEU A 322 -20.67 -0.57 -9.99
C LEU A 322 -21.59 -0.91 -8.81
N LEU A 323 -22.37 0.05 -8.33
CA LEU A 323 -23.23 -0.09 -7.15
C LEU A 323 -24.70 -0.29 -7.47
N GLU A 324 -25.05 -0.32 -8.76
CA GLU A 324 -26.43 -0.52 -9.23
C GLU A 324 -27.39 0.53 -8.61
N LEU A 325 -26.98 1.79 -8.63
CA LEU A 325 -27.68 2.94 -8.02
C LEU A 325 -28.51 3.76 -9.01
N LYS A 326 -28.57 3.36 -10.30
CA LYS A 326 -29.19 4.13 -11.38
C LYS A 326 -30.64 4.54 -11.04
N ASP A 327 -31.40 3.63 -10.46
CA ASP A 327 -32.83 3.83 -10.18
C ASP A 327 -33.11 4.76 -8.99
N VAL A 328 -32.11 5.03 -8.14
CA VAL A 328 -32.27 5.85 -6.93
C VAL A 328 -31.60 7.23 -7.01
N MET A 329 -30.97 7.57 -8.15
CA MET A 329 -30.20 8.82 -8.30
C MET A 329 -31.01 10.08 -7.99
N THR A 330 -32.27 10.13 -8.39
CA THR A 330 -33.17 11.28 -8.15
C THR A 330 -33.97 11.16 -6.85
N THR A 331 -33.75 10.10 -6.07
CA THR A 331 -34.44 9.85 -4.81
C THR A 331 -33.74 10.62 -3.68
N GLY A 332 -34.53 11.23 -2.80
CA GLY A 332 -34.01 11.86 -1.58
C GLY A 332 -33.45 10.81 -0.62
N VAL A 333 -32.30 11.10 0.01
CA VAL A 333 -31.60 10.18 0.94
C VAL A 333 -32.54 9.66 2.03
N SER A 334 -33.40 10.53 2.57
CA SER A 334 -34.41 10.18 3.60
C SER A 334 -35.41 9.09 3.20
N ARG A 335 -35.50 8.75 1.90
CA ARG A 335 -36.42 7.74 1.36
C ARG A 335 -35.73 6.44 0.95
N LEU A 336 -34.40 6.36 1.08
CA LEU A 336 -33.66 5.16 0.72
C LEU A 336 -33.94 4.03 1.72
N SER A 337 -34.00 2.80 1.22
CA SER A 337 -33.87 1.63 2.08
C SER A 337 -32.48 1.58 2.72
N GLY A 338 -32.33 0.86 3.83
CA GLY A 338 -31.02 0.73 4.49
C GLY A 338 -29.93 0.15 3.57
N GLY A 339 -30.29 -0.78 2.67
CA GLY A 339 -29.36 -1.32 1.68
C GLY A 339 -29.00 -0.33 0.56
N GLU A 340 -29.91 0.56 0.15
CA GLU A 340 -29.60 1.62 -0.80
C GLU A 340 -28.73 2.69 -0.17
N ALA A 341 -29.07 3.16 1.04
CA ALA A 341 -28.27 4.12 1.79
C ALA A 341 -26.83 3.61 1.97
N ARG A 342 -26.67 2.33 2.34
CA ARG A 342 -25.35 1.72 2.50
C ARG A 342 -24.56 1.62 1.19
N ARG A 343 -25.24 1.37 0.06
CA ARG A 343 -24.59 1.43 -1.25
C ARG A 343 -24.18 2.86 -1.60
N VAL A 344 -24.98 3.88 -1.25
CA VAL A 344 -24.59 5.29 -1.43
C VAL A 344 -23.37 5.63 -0.58
N ASP A 345 -23.32 5.25 0.71
CA ASP A 345 -22.14 5.46 1.57
C ASP A 345 -20.88 4.84 0.97
N LEU A 346 -20.96 3.60 0.51
CA LEU A 346 -19.88 2.91 -0.18
C LEU A 346 -19.47 3.65 -1.46
N GLY A 347 -20.42 4.19 -2.21
CA GLY A 347 -20.17 4.97 -3.40
C GLY A 347 -19.37 6.23 -3.13
N ILE A 348 -19.66 6.93 -2.03
CA ILE A 348 -18.92 8.12 -1.63
C ILE A 348 -17.45 7.79 -1.40
N GLU A 349 -17.15 6.69 -0.70
CA GLU A 349 -15.77 6.25 -0.50
C GLU A 349 -15.09 5.85 -1.82
N LEU A 350 -15.84 5.19 -2.71
CA LEU A 350 -15.31 4.77 -4.00
C LEU A 350 -15.05 5.93 -4.96
N LEU A 351 -15.62 7.14 -4.80
CA LEU A 351 -15.34 8.27 -5.69
C LEU A 351 -13.84 8.53 -5.88
N SER A 352 -13.06 8.42 -4.79
CA SER A 352 -11.61 8.62 -4.79
C SER A 352 -10.79 7.44 -5.35
N SER A 353 -11.45 6.31 -5.66
CA SER A 353 -10.80 5.06 -6.08
C SER A 353 -9.69 4.61 -5.11
N PRO A 354 -10.00 4.44 -3.81
CA PRO A 354 -9.00 4.11 -2.79
C PRO A 354 -8.37 2.74 -3.06
N GLY A 355 -7.06 2.58 -2.91
CA GLY A 355 -6.39 1.28 -3.07
C GLY A 355 -6.67 0.30 -1.93
N LEU A 356 -7.04 0.81 -0.76
CA LEU A 356 -7.41 0.06 0.44
C LEU A 356 -8.73 0.59 1.01
N LEU A 357 -9.67 -0.31 1.30
CA LEU A 357 -10.97 0.04 1.85
C LEU A 357 -11.24 -0.73 3.14
N PHE A 358 -11.40 -0.01 4.25
CA PHE A 358 -11.89 -0.56 5.51
C PHE A 358 -13.40 -0.52 5.54
N LEU A 359 -14.02 -1.62 5.96
CA LEU A 359 -15.46 -1.75 6.09
C LEU A 359 -15.78 -2.16 7.54
N ASP A 360 -16.20 -1.20 8.37
CA ASP A 360 -16.41 -1.40 9.80
C ASP A 360 -17.88 -1.69 10.12
N GLU A 361 -18.15 -2.97 10.43
CA GLU A 361 -19.50 -3.53 10.62
C GLU A 361 -20.53 -3.07 9.54
N PRO A 362 -20.17 -3.13 8.23
CA PRO A 362 -21.00 -2.56 7.17
C PRO A 362 -22.32 -3.33 6.99
N LEU A 363 -22.44 -4.54 7.53
CA LEU A 363 -23.61 -5.40 7.33
C LEU A 363 -24.53 -5.48 8.55
N ALA A 364 -24.20 -4.76 9.63
CA ALA A 364 -24.98 -4.79 10.87
C ALA A 364 -26.44 -4.36 10.62
N GLY A 365 -27.39 -5.16 11.10
CA GLY A 365 -28.82 -4.86 11.01
C GLY A 365 -29.48 -5.09 9.65
N LEU A 366 -28.76 -5.62 8.65
CA LEU A 366 -29.33 -6.00 7.36
C LEU A 366 -29.95 -7.41 7.39
N ASP A 367 -30.95 -7.66 6.54
CA ASP A 367 -31.50 -9.00 6.37
C ASP A 367 -30.49 -9.94 5.65
N PRO A 368 -30.54 -11.27 5.86
CA PRO A 368 -29.56 -12.20 5.29
C PRO A 368 -29.43 -12.15 3.77
N GLY A 369 -30.52 -11.81 3.05
CA GLY A 369 -30.52 -11.67 1.60
C GLY A 369 -29.73 -10.45 1.14
N LEU A 370 -29.86 -9.32 1.84
CA LEU A 370 -29.04 -8.12 1.61
C LEU A 370 -27.57 -8.36 1.95
N VAL A 371 -27.27 -9.02 3.08
CA VAL A 371 -25.90 -9.37 3.48
C VAL A 371 -25.19 -10.11 2.32
N LYS A 372 -25.86 -11.11 1.72
CA LYS A 372 -25.30 -11.86 0.57
C LYS A 372 -24.99 -10.98 -0.62
N ARG A 373 -25.90 -10.06 -0.98
CA ARG A 373 -25.69 -9.14 -2.09
C ARG A 373 -24.50 -8.22 -1.85
N PHE A 374 -24.33 -7.73 -0.62
CA PHE A 374 -23.16 -6.91 -0.27
C PHE A 374 -21.86 -7.71 -0.29
N MET A 375 -21.83 -8.95 0.20
CA MET A 375 -20.61 -9.76 0.14
C MET A 375 -20.18 -10.05 -1.31
N VAL A 376 -21.14 -10.32 -2.21
CA VAL A 376 -20.87 -10.41 -3.66
C VAL A 376 -20.33 -9.10 -4.22
N LEU A 377 -20.91 -7.96 -3.82
CA LEU A 377 -20.45 -6.65 -4.24
C LEU A 377 -19.02 -6.35 -3.75
N PHE A 378 -18.71 -6.63 -2.48
CA PHE A 378 -17.37 -6.48 -1.92
C PHE A 378 -16.35 -7.35 -2.66
N ARG A 379 -16.69 -8.61 -2.94
CA ARG A 379 -15.85 -9.50 -3.78
C ARG A 379 -15.57 -8.87 -5.15
N ARG A 380 -16.60 -8.35 -5.83
CA ARG A 380 -16.46 -7.68 -7.13
C ARG A 380 -15.54 -6.45 -7.07
N ILE A 381 -15.61 -5.68 -5.99
CA ILE A 381 -14.72 -4.53 -5.77
C ILE A 381 -13.28 -5.02 -5.54
N ALA A 382 -13.08 -6.08 -4.75
CA ALA A 382 -11.75 -6.67 -4.56
C ALA A 382 -11.14 -7.19 -5.87
N ASP A 383 -11.95 -7.85 -6.70
CA ASP A 383 -11.53 -8.35 -8.03
C ASP A 383 -11.11 -7.23 -8.99
N GLN A 384 -11.57 -5.99 -8.78
CA GLN A 384 -11.12 -4.80 -9.50
C GLN A 384 -9.76 -4.27 -9.02
N GLY A 385 -9.16 -4.90 -8.01
CA GLY A 385 -7.81 -4.61 -7.50
C GLY A 385 -7.78 -3.84 -6.19
N HIS A 386 -8.92 -3.54 -5.58
CA HIS A 386 -9.00 -2.93 -4.27
C HIS A 386 -8.68 -3.96 -3.17
N THR A 387 -7.87 -3.59 -2.19
CA THR A 387 -7.72 -4.41 -0.98
C THR A 387 -8.87 -4.07 -0.03
N LEU A 388 -9.61 -5.07 0.44
CA LEU A 388 -10.76 -4.86 1.34
C LEU A 388 -10.49 -5.49 2.69
N ILE A 389 -10.75 -4.74 3.76
CA ILE A 389 -10.69 -5.22 5.14
C ILE A 389 -12.08 -5.07 5.77
N LEU A 390 -12.81 -6.19 5.87
CA LEU A 390 -14.10 -6.25 6.53
C LEU A 390 -13.92 -6.55 8.01
N ILE A 391 -14.34 -5.63 8.88
CA ILE A 391 -14.41 -5.84 10.31
C ILE A 391 -15.84 -6.26 10.64
N THR A 392 -15.99 -7.47 11.19
CA THR A 392 -17.30 -7.97 11.61
C THR A 392 -17.15 -8.91 12.80
N HIS A 393 -18.26 -9.16 13.50
CA HIS A 393 -18.35 -10.20 14.52
C HIS A 393 -19.19 -11.40 14.05
N THR A 394 -19.69 -11.36 12.81
CA THR A 394 -20.51 -12.43 12.21
C THR A 394 -19.63 -13.44 11.47
N LEU A 395 -19.99 -14.72 11.55
CA LEU A 395 -19.31 -15.81 10.84
C LEU A 395 -19.97 -16.15 9.49
N GLU A 396 -21.00 -15.41 9.11
CA GLU A 396 -21.78 -15.67 7.92
C GLU A 396 -21.03 -15.20 6.68
N GLN A 397 -21.10 -15.99 5.59
CA GLN A 397 -20.64 -15.61 4.26
C GLN A 397 -19.13 -15.30 4.17
N LEU A 398 -18.32 -15.86 5.07
CA LEU A 398 -16.85 -15.76 5.00
C LEU A 398 -16.25 -16.45 3.76
N GLU A 399 -17.03 -17.28 3.07
CA GLU A 399 -16.64 -17.94 1.81
C GLU A 399 -16.28 -16.97 0.68
N PHE A 400 -16.69 -15.70 0.76
CA PHE A 400 -16.31 -14.66 -0.21
C PHE A 400 -14.94 -14.04 0.08
N CYS A 401 -14.42 -14.20 1.29
CA CYS A 401 -13.15 -13.65 1.71
C CYS A 401 -12.00 -14.59 1.34
N ASP A 402 -10.89 -14.04 0.86
CA ASP A 402 -9.66 -14.79 0.59
C ASP A 402 -8.96 -15.21 1.89
N ARG A 403 -9.09 -14.37 2.93
CA ARG A 403 -8.49 -14.59 4.25
C ARG A 403 -9.42 -14.17 5.36
N VAL A 404 -9.23 -14.83 6.51
CA VAL A 404 -9.93 -14.55 7.75
C VAL A 404 -8.90 -14.47 8.86
N LEU A 405 -8.89 -13.37 9.60
CA LEU A 405 -8.08 -13.20 10.81
C LEU A 405 -9.01 -13.22 12.02
N PHE A 406 -8.81 -14.15 12.95
CA PHE A 406 -9.60 -14.21 14.16
C PHE A 406 -8.85 -13.59 15.35
N PHE A 407 -9.40 -12.49 15.89
CA PHE A 407 -8.85 -11.80 17.05
C PHE A 407 -9.45 -12.30 18.36
N ASN A 408 -8.60 -12.47 19.36
CA ASN A 408 -9.00 -12.71 20.75
C ASN A 408 -8.00 -12.09 21.72
N LYS A 409 -8.48 -11.24 22.64
CA LYS A 409 -7.68 -10.58 23.69
C LYS A 409 -6.37 -9.95 23.16
N GLY A 410 -6.46 -9.19 22.07
CA GLY A 410 -5.33 -8.48 21.48
C GLY A 410 -4.38 -9.36 20.66
N LYS A 411 -4.72 -10.62 20.38
CA LYS A 411 -3.94 -11.55 19.54
C LYS A 411 -4.72 -12.02 18.32
N ILE A 412 -4.01 -12.30 17.23
CA ILE A 412 -4.53 -13.15 16.15
C ILE A 412 -4.33 -14.60 16.58
N VAL A 413 -5.40 -15.38 16.61
CA VAL A 413 -5.37 -16.80 17.02
C VAL A 413 -5.65 -17.77 15.87
N PHE A 414 -6.08 -17.26 14.72
CA PHE A 414 -6.28 -17.99 13.47
C PHE A 414 -6.06 -17.07 12.28
#